data_AF-A0A2U1KN27-F1
#
_entry.id   AF-A0A2U1KN27-F1
#
_cell.length_a   1.000
_cell.length_b   1.000
_cell.length_c   1.000
_cell.angle_alpha   90.00
_cell.angle_beta   90.00
_cell.angle_gamma   90.00
#
_symmetry.space_group_name_H-M   'P 1'
#
loop_
_entity.id
_entity.type
_entity.pdbx_description
1 polymer ?
#
loop_
_entity_poly.entity_id
_entity_poly.type
_entity_poly.pdbx_seq_one_letter_code
_entity_poly.pdbx_strand_id
1 'polypeptide(L)'
;MLSLRDLSPAALLQLVEKWSKQTDGFIEIHEKVKELQLQEKIEDDTLKEPANRSRRQTIRNSGNLDRSTKTLNDKAAALISCMTRDHMQPIECIPFHEIVCFKNVDKLQAALCGDPRRRIQLDLLECHNFLKCSCCGKSSNAPSSSMHDTTLMYTLAQEHGDLINLHDWYQSFRAIIFQKTVKERHRMKVSPSPKKRKMTAEPQNITEASVQARFCRAVTELQITGLLRMPSKRRPDFVQRVAFGL
;
A
#
# COMPACT_ATOMS: atom_id res chain seq x y z
N MET A 1 30.53 -0.86 -0.84
CA MET A 1 31.75 -0.59 -0.04
C MET A 1 32.90 -1.52 -0.37
N LEU A 2 32.68 -2.83 -0.59
CA LEU A 2 33.74 -3.78 -0.99
C LEU A 2 34.47 -3.35 -2.28
N SER A 3 33.76 -2.81 -3.28
CA SER A 3 34.37 -2.43 -4.56
C SER A 3 35.36 -1.26 -4.51
N LEU A 4 35.33 -0.43 -3.46
CA LEU A 4 36.20 0.76 -3.37
C LEU A 4 37.59 0.43 -2.84
N ARG A 5 37.69 -0.64 -2.04
CA ARG A 5 38.97 -1.12 -1.48
C ARG A 5 39.84 -1.81 -2.54
N ASP A 6 39.20 -2.30 -3.59
CA ASP A 6 39.82 -3.06 -4.68
C ASP A 6 39.99 -2.21 -5.96
N LEU A 7 39.82 -0.89 -5.90
CA LEU A 7 39.99 -0.01 -7.06
C LEU A 7 41.46 0.08 -7.48
N SER A 8 41.67 0.17 -8.79
CA SER A 8 43.00 0.49 -9.33
C SER A 8 43.37 1.95 -9.00
N PRO A 9 44.66 2.29 -8.89
CA PRO A 9 45.10 3.65 -8.54
C PRO A 9 44.59 4.73 -9.50
N ALA A 10 44.57 4.43 -10.81
CA ALA A 10 44.05 5.34 -11.83
C ALA A 10 42.54 5.58 -11.68
N ALA A 11 41.77 4.56 -11.28
CA ALA A 11 40.34 4.70 -11.03
C ALA A 11 40.06 5.47 -9.74
N LEU A 12 40.87 5.26 -8.69
CA LEU A 12 40.80 6.03 -7.45
C LEU A 12 41.07 7.53 -7.71
N LEU A 13 42.11 7.83 -8.49
CA LEU A 13 42.46 9.20 -8.90
C LEU A 13 41.31 9.95 -9.56
N GLN A 14 40.72 9.34 -10.59
CA GLN A 14 39.57 9.91 -11.30
C GLN A 14 38.38 10.12 -10.36
N LEU A 15 38.17 9.20 -9.40
CA LEU A 15 37.11 9.29 -8.42
C LEU A 15 37.34 10.45 -7.44
N VAL A 16 38.54 10.58 -6.89
CA VAL A 16 38.89 11.64 -5.93
C VAL A 16 38.88 13.02 -6.62
N GLU A 17 39.30 13.12 -7.89
CA GLU A 17 39.17 14.36 -8.66
C GLU A 17 37.70 14.77 -8.85
N LYS A 18 36.82 13.80 -9.11
CA LYS A 18 35.38 14.05 -9.20
C LYS A 18 34.80 14.48 -7.85
N TRP A 19 35.21 13.85 -6.75
CA TRP A 19 34.78 14.25 -5.41
C TRP A 19 35.21 15.66 -5.05
N SER A 20 36.42 16.07 -5.44
CA SER A 20 36.91 17.43 -5.18
C SER A 20 36.01 18.49 -5.84
N LYS A 21 35.55 18.24 -7.07
CA LYS A 21 34.62 19.14 -7.78
C LYS A 21 33.22 19.18 -7.13
N GLN A 22 32.75 18.05 -6.61
CA GLN A 22 31.41 17.94 -6.01
C GLN A 22 31.33 18.46 -4.56
N THR A 23 32.46 18.50 -3.86
CA THR A 23 32.51 18.88 -2.43
C THR A 23 32.85 20.35 -2.20
N ASP A 24 33.05 21.15 -3.25
CA ASP A 24 33.53 22.55 -3.18
C ASP A 24 32.70 23.47 -2.26
N GLY A 25 31.42 23.13 -2.00
CA GLY A 25 30.54 23.86 -1.07
C GLY A 25 30.48 23.31 0.37
N PHE A 26 31.14 22.19 0.68
CA PHE A 26 31.12 21.51 1.97
C PHE A 26 32.54 21.40 2.54
N ILE A 27 32.99 22.48 3.21
CA ILE A 27 34.37 22.69 3.66
C ILE A 27 34.96 21.46 4.36
N GLU A 28 34.26 20.90 5.35
CA GLU A 28 34.75 19.76 6.15
C GLU A 28 35.03 18.49 5.34
N ILE A 29 34.20 18.23 4.33
CA ILE A 29 34.37 17.06 3.44
C ILE A 29 35.42 17.38 2.39
N HIS A 30 35.41 18.60 1.86
CA HIS A 30 36.32 19.06 0.82
C HIS A 30 37.78 19.04 1.28
N GLU A 31 38.04 19.44 2.53
CA GLU A 31 39.38 19.36 3.13
C GLU A 31 39.87 17.92 3.22
N LYS A 32 39.03 16.98 3.64
CA LYS A 32 39.38 15.55 3.70
C LYS A 32 39.62 14.95 2.31
N VAL A 33 38.89 15.41 1.29
CA VAL A 33 39.14 15.02 -0.11
C VAL A 33 40.47 15.59 -0.62
N LYS A 34 40.78 16.85 -0.31
CA LYS A 34 42.08 17.47 -0.64
C LYS A 34 43.24 16.78 0.06
N GLU A 35 43.07 16.36 1.31
CA GLU A 35 44.09 15.57 2.04
C GLU A 35 44.39 14.25 1.33
N LEU A 36 43.35 13.55 0.85
CA LEU A 36 43.51 12.34 0.02
C LEU A 36 44.23 12.61 -1.30
N GLN A 37 43.96 13.75 -1.96
CA GLN A 37 44.65 14.15 -3.20
C GLN A 37 46.12 14.48 -2.97
N LEU A 38 46.45 15.13 -1.85
CA LEU A 38 47.83 15.50 -1.53
C LEU A 38 48.68 14.27 -1.20
N GLN A 39 48.12 13.31 -0.47
CA GLN A 39 48.82 12.05 -0.13
C GLN A 39 49.11 11.20 -1.37
N GLU A 40 48.22 11.22 -2.36
CA GLU A 40 48.43 10.53 -3.63
C GLU A 40 49.50 11.21 -4.51
N LYS A 41 49.49 12.55 -4.61
CA LYS A 41 50.53 13.30 -5.35
C LYS A 41 51.94 13.15 -4.76
N ILE A 42 52.05 13.07 -3.44
CA ILE A 42 53.33 12.84 -2.76
C ILE A 42 53.87 11.45 -3.12
N GLU A 43 53.02 10.44 -3.22
CA GLU A 43 53.43 9.08 -3.60
C GLU A 43 53.83 8.98 -5.08
N ASP A 44 53.15 9.69 -6.00
CA ASP A 44 53.53 9.75 -7.43
C ASP A 44 54.86 10.51 -7.67
N ASP A 45 55.16 11.56 -6.91
CA ASP A 45 56.44 12.29 -7.01
C ASP A 45 57.63 11.49 -6.47
N THR A 46 57.40 10.69 -5.41
CA THR A 46 58.43 9.77 -4.87
C THR A 46 58.79 8.65 -5.86
N LEU A 47 57.93 8.38 -6.86
CA LEU A 47 58.14 7.40 -7.93
C LEU A 47 58.91 7.98 -9.14
N LYS A 48 59.10 9.30 -9.23
CA LYS A 48 59.72 9.99 -10.37
C LYS A 48 61.19 10.39 -10.17
N GLU A 49 61.82 10.10 -9.04
CA GLU A 49 63.28 10.34 -8.85
C GLU A 49 64.15 9.44 -9.77
N PRO A 50 65.24 9.96 -10.37
CA PRO A 50 65.82 9.37 -11.56
C PRO A 50 66.72 8.15 -11.30
N ALA A 51 66.82 7.35 -12.36
CA ALA A 51 67.55 6.10 -12.47
C ALA A 51 69.04 6.20 -12.11
N ASN A 52 69.40 5.79 -10.90
CA ASN A 52 70.68 5.11 -10.67
C ASN A 52 70.64 4.29 -9.37
N ARG A 53 70.04 3.09 -9.41
CA ARG A 53 70.27 2.05 -8.39
C ARG A 53 69.94 0.65 -8.92
N SER A 54 70.76 -0.29 -8.45
CA SER A 54 71.05 -1.62 -8.99
C SER A 54 69.86 -2.58 -9.06
N ARG A 55 69.90 -3.48 -10.05
CA ARG A 55 68.88 -4.43 -10.54
C ARG A 55 68.47 -5.56 -9.56
N ARG A 56 68.71 -5.41 -8.25
CA ARG A 56 68.34 -6.39 -7.19
C ARG A 56 67.20 -5.92 -6.27
N GLN A 57 66.58 -4.76 -6.52
CA GLN A 57 65.53 -4.17 -5.65
C GLN A 57 64.08 -4.32 -6.17
N THR A 58 63.86 -4.96 -7.31
CA THR A 58 62.54 -4.97 -7.99
C THR A 58 61.46 -5.80 -7.29
N ILE A 59 61.82 -6.76 -6.42
CA ILE A 59 60.83 -7.60 -5.69
C ILE A 59 60.37 -6.95 -4.38
N ARG A 60 61.22 -6.12 -3.75
CA ARG A 60 60.85 -5.39 -2.51
C ARG A 60 59.95 -4.18 -2.79
N ASN A 61 60.08 -3.55 -3.96
CA ASN A 61 59.33 -2.34 -4.28
C ASN A 61 57.89 -2.63 -4.73
N SER A 62 57.61 -3.78 -5.37
CA SER A 62 56.23 -4.12 -5.78
C SER A 62 55.30 -4.36 -4.58
N GLY A 63 55.80 -4.98 -3.51
CA GLY A 63 55.05 -5.19 -2.27
C GLY A 63 54.79 -3.90 -1.48
N ASN A 64 55.65 -2.88 -1.63
CA ASN A 64 55.44 -1.57 -1.01
C ASN A 64 54.40 -0.73 -1.78
N LEU A 65 54.40 -0.79 -3.12
CA LEU A 65 53.41 -0.12 -3.95
C LEU A 65 52.00 -0.68 -3.72
N ASP A 66 51.85 -2.01 -3.71
CA ASP A 66 50.58 -2.69 -3.43
C ASP A 66 50.06 -2.39 -2.01
N ARG A 67 50.97 -2.22 -1.04
CA ARG A 67 50.61 -1.82 0.33
C ARG A 67 50.18 -0.35 0.37
N SER A 68 50.83 0.55 -0.36
CA SER A 68 50.51 1.99 -0.41
C SER A 68 49.15 2.26 -1.05
N THR A 69 48.90 1.65 -2.21
CA THR A 69 47.62 1.76 -2.93
C THR A 69 46.47 1.22 -2.09
N LYS A 70 46.69 0.11 -1.38
CA LYS A 70 45.72 -0.44 -0.43
C LYS A 70 45.44 0.51 0.74
N THR A 71 46.45 1.19 1.27
CA THR A 71 46.24 2.20 2.32
C THR A 71 45.48 3.43 1.84
N LEU A 72 45.72 3.91 0.62
CA LEU A 72 44.94 4.99 0.01
C LEU A 72 43.48 4.57 -0.23
N ASN A 73 43.27 3.37 -0.75
CA ASN A 73 41.93 2.80 -0.93
C ASN A 73 41.19 2.63 0.40
N ASP A 74 41.87 2.20 1.46
CA ASP A 74 41.30 2.09 2.81
C ASP A 74 40.94 3.47 3.38
N LYS A 75 41.76 4.50 3.17
CA LYS A 75 41.45 5.88 3.57
C LYS A 75 40.27 6.45 2.78
N ALA A 76 40.18 6.21 1.47
CA ALA A 76 39.04 6.62 0.66
C ALA A 76 37.75 5.91 1.09
N ALA A 77 37.82 4.62 1.41
CA ALA A 77 36.69 3.87 1.97
C ALA A 77 36.28 4.39 3.36
N ALA A 78 37.25 4.77 4.19
CA ALA A 78 37.00 5.40 5.49
C ALA A 78 36.33 6.77 5.33
N LEU A 79 36.75 7.58 4.34
CA LEU A 79 36.13 8.88 4.06
C LEU A 79 34.65 8.73 3.68
N ILE A 80 34.30 7.83 2.75
CA ILE A 80 32.89 7.58 2.41
C ILE A 80 32.13 7.09 3.65
N SER A 81 32.73 6.19 4.43
CA SER A 81 32.08 5.68 5.65
C SER A 81 31.78 6.81 6.64
N CYS A 82 32.69 7.77 6.80
CA CYS A 82 32.46 8.99 7.58
C CYS A 82 31.36 9.86 6.94
N MET A 83 31.42 10.12 5.63
CA MET A 83 30.41 10.93 4.95
C MET A 83 28.99 10.35 5.09
N THR A 84 28.84 9.03 4.91
CA THR A 84 27.55 8.36 5.07
C THR A 84 27.06 8.42 6.51
N ARG A 85 27.94 8.18 7.49
CA ARG A 85 27.56 8.22 8.91
C ARG A 85 27.21 9.63 9.39
N ASP A 86 28.01 10.61 8.99
CA ASP A 86 27.99 11.94 9.58
C ASP A 86 27.02 12.88 8.83
N HIS A 87 26.73 12.61 7.54
CA HIS A 87 25.94 13.52 6.69
C HIS A 87 24.77 12.86 5.95
N MET A 88 24.71 11.54 5.77
CA MET A 88 23.57 10.86 5.11
C MET A 88 22.58 10.31 6.14
N GLN A 89 21.96 11.22 6.90
CA GLN A 89 20.92 10.85 7.84
C GLN A 89 19.53 10.85 7.17
N PRO A 90 18.58 10.04 7.65
CA PRO A 90 17.18 10.14 7.23
C PRO A 90 16.64 11.55 7.42
N ILE A 91 15.78 11.99 6.51
CA ILE A 91 15.17 13.33 6.59
C ILE A 91 14.39 13.52 7.90
N GLU A 92 13.90 12.41 8.49
CA GLU A 92 13.21 12.39 9.77
C GLU A 92 14.05 12.86 10.97
N CYS A 93 15.38 12.91 10.84
CA CYS A 93 16.27 13.46 11.86
C CYS A 93 16.29 14.99 11.89
N ILE A 94 15.69 15.66 10.89
CA ILE A 94 15.62 17.11 10.80
C ILE A 94 14.30 17.58 11.42
N PRO A 95 14.32 18.52 12.38
CA PRO A 95 13.10 19.06 12.97
C PRO A 95 12.25 19.74 11.88
N PHE A 96 10.93 19.56 11.97
CA PHE A 96 9.96 20.12 11.02
C PHE A 96 10.10 19.63 9.56
N HIS A 97 10.72 18.49 9.32
CA HIS A 97 10.81 17.89 7.98
C HIS A 97 9.43 17.62 7.36
N GLU A 98 8.39 17.44 8.18
CA GLU A 98 7.01 17.21 7.76
C GLU A 98 6.38 18.40 7.01
N ILE A 99 6.95 19.60 7.16
CA ILE A 99 6.48 20.80 6.42
C ILE A 99 6.78 20.66 4.92
N VAL A 100 7.87 20.00 4.57
CA VAL A 100 8.37 19.87 3.20
C VAL A 100 8.26 18.44 2.64
N CYS A 101 8.00 17.45 3.50
CA CYS A 101 7.91 16.04 3.12
C CYS A 101 6.52 15.45 3.38
N PHE A 102 5.98 14.74 2.39
CA PHE A 102 4.74 13.98 2.51
C PHE A 102 5.04 12.49 2.70
N LYS A 103 4.58 11.91 3.82
CA LYS A 103 4.90 10.52 4.21
C LYS A 103 3.74 9.52 4.05
N ASN A 104 2.51 9.98 3.85
CA ASN A 104 1.36 9.07 3.88
C ASN A 104 1.20 8.29 2.55
N VAL A 105 2.01 7.25 2.41
CA VAL A 105 2.05 6.38 1.23
C VAL A 105 0.69 5.72 0.99
N ASP A 106 0.00 5.26 2.04
CA ASP A 106 -1.30 4.58 1.89
C ASP A 106 -2.35 5.50 1.27
N LYS A 107 -2.43 6.77 1.70
CA LYS A 107 -3.33 7.77 1.11
C LYS A 107 -2.97 8.05 -0.34
N LEU A 108 -1.67 8.17 -0.65
CA LEU A 108 -1.21 8.41 -2.02
C LEU A 108 -1.49 7.20 -2.92
N GLN A 109 -1.22 5.99 -2.43
CA GLN A 109 -1.47 4.75 -3.13
C GLN A 109 -2.97 4.55 -3.35
N ALA A 110 -3.82 4.81 -2.36
CA ALA A 110 -5.27 4.75 -2.53
C ALA A 110 -5.79 5.78 -3.55
N ALA A 111 -5.15 6.96 -3.64
CA ALA A 111 -5.52 8.00 -4.60
C ALA A 111 -5.02 7.71 -6.03
N LEU A 112 -3.81 7.14 -6.18
CA LEU A 112 -3.18 6.88 -7.48
C LEU A 112 -3.51 5.49 -8.04
N CYS A 113 -3.61 4.49 -7.18
CA CYS A 113 -3.84 3.10 -7.51
C CYS A 113 -5.21 2.68 -7.00
N GLY A 114 -6.25 2.98 -7.77
CA GLY A 114 -7.62 2.57 -7.44
C GLY A 114 -7.84 1.07 -7.67
N ASP A 115 -8.45 0.40 -6.70
CA ASP A 115 -9.10 -0.91 -6.88
C ASP A 115 -10.61 -0.75 -6.67
N PRO A 116 -11.34 -0.26 -7.70
CA PRO A 116 -12.76 0.08 -7.55
C PRO A 116 -13.62 -1.15 -7.26
N ARG A 117 -13.27 -2.33 -7.80
CA ARG A 117 -14.05 -3.55 -7.56
C ARG A 117 -13.90 -3.98 -6.11
N ARG A 118 -12.68 -4.10 -5.61
CA ARG A 118 -12.45 -4.46 -4.20
C ARG A 118 -13.09 -3.45 -3.27
N ARG A 119 -13.02 -2.16 -3.62
CA ARG A 119 -13.62 -1.09 -2.82
C ARG A 119 -15.13 -1.25 -2.70
N ILE A 120 -15.83 -1.53 -3.80
CA ILE A 120 -17.28 -1.78 -3.79
C ILE A 120 -17.61 -3.01 -2.91
N GLN A 121 -16.82 -4.09 -3.00
CA GLN A 121 -17.04 -5.28 -2.17
C GLN A 121 -16.92 -4.96 -0.68
N LEU A 122 -15.86 -4.25 -0.29
CA LEU A 122 -15.64 -3.81 1.09
C LEU A 122 -16.77 -2.89 1.56
N ASP A 123 -17.14 -1.88 0.77
CA ASP A 123 -18.19 -0.93 1.13
C ASP A 123 -19.57 -1.61 1.26
N LEU A 124 -19.85 -2.66 0.47
CA LEU A 124 -21.07 -3.45 0.60
C LEU A 124 -21.10 -4.31 1.86
N LEU A 125 -19.98 -4.88 2.30
CA LEU A 125 -19.92 -5.68 3.53
C LEU A 125 -19.78 -4.82 4.80
N GLU A 126 -19.12 -3.68 4.68
CA GLU A 126 -18.83 -2.76 5.78
C GLU A 126 -19.68 -1.48 5.69
N CYS A 127 -20.90 -1.57 5.17
CA CYS A 127 -21.75 -0.40 4.92
C CYS A 127 -21.98 0.46 6.18
N HIS A 128 -21.92 -0.16 7.37
CA HIS A 128 -22.06 0.50 8.67
C HIS A 128 -20.92 1.50 8.97
N ASN A 129 -19.70 1.27 8.44
CA ASN A 129 -18.56 2.16 8.63
C ASN A 129 -18.77 3.52 7.94
N PHE A 130 -19.48 3.51 6.80
CA PHE A 130 -19.75 4.71 6.02
C PHE A 130 -21.10 5.35 6.34
N LEU A 131 -22.19 4.56 6.40
CA LEU A 131 -23.55 5.09 6.60
C LEU A 131 -23.82 5.56 8.04
N LYS A 132 -23.11 4.99 9.03
CA LYS A 132 -23.21 5.33 10.46
C LYS A 132 -24.66 5.40 10.99
N CYS A 133 -25.55 4.57 10.46
CA CYS A 133 -26.94 4.53 10.89
C CYS A 133 -27.11 3.73 12.19
N SER A 134 -28.18 4.01 12.93
CA SER A 134 -28.52 3.27 14.15
C SER A 134 -29.10 1.88 13.90
N CYS A 135 -29.50 1.57 12.65
CA CYS A 135 -30.19 0.33 12.28
C CYS A 135 -29.28 -0.76 11.70
N CYS A 136 -28.05 -0.43 11.30
CA CYS A 136 -27.03 -1.38 10.81
C CYS A 136 -25.82 -1.31 11.74
N GLY A 137 -25.94 -1.91 12.93
CA GLY A 137 -24.90 -1.89 13.97
C GLY A 137 -23.79 -2.92 13.75
N LYS A 138 -22.60 -2.65 14.29
CA LYS A 138 -21.39 -3.51 14.24
C LYS A 138 -21.56 -4.91 14.86
N SER A 139 -22.58 -5.09 15.70
CA SER A 139 -22.71 -6.28 16.56
C SER A 139 -23.39 -7.48 15.90
N SER A 140 -23.94 -7.34 14.68
CA SER A 140 -24.44 -8.48 13.92
C SER A 140 -23.87 -8.46 12.50
N ASN A 141 -22.87 -9.33 12.26
CA ASN A 141 -22.54 -9.77 10.89
C ASN A 141 -23.70 -10.55 10.23
N ALA A 142 -24.79 -10.77 10.98
CA ALA A 142 -25.99 -11.39 10.46
C ALA A 142 -26.76 -10.42 9.54
N PRO A 143 -27.20 -10.89 8.36
CA PRO A 143 -27.98 -10.09 7.43
C PRO A 143 -29.31 -9.67 8.09
N SER A 144 -29.64 -8.38 7.97
CA SER A 144 -30.82 -7.80 8.61
C SER A 144 -31.69 -7.03 7.62
N SER A 145 -32.99 -6.96 7.90
CA SER A 145 -33.96 -6.29 7.04
C SER A 145 -33.87 -4.76 7.01
N SER A 146 -33.01 -4.18 7.85
CA SER A 146 -32.69 -2.74 7.84
C SER A 146 -31.58 -2.40 6.86
N MET A 147 -30.83 -3.39 6.37
CA MET A 147 -29.77 -3.18 5.38
C MET A 147 -30.35 -2.80 4.01
N HIS A 148 -29.55 -2.10 3.21
CA HIS A 148 -29.86 -1.85 1.81
C HIS A 148 -29.93 -3.16 1.03
N ASP A 149 -30.81 -3.25 0.03
CA ASP A 149 -31.06 -4.51 -0.71
C ASP A 149 -29.79 -5.08 -1.32
N THR A 150 -28.97 -4.25 -1.96
CA THR A 150 -27.68 -4.64 -2.57
C THR A 150 -26.70 -5.21 -1.56
N THR A 151 -26.57 -4.55 -0.40
CA THR A 151 -25.72 -4.97 0.71
C THR A 151 -26.20 -6.29 1.29
N LEU A 152 -27.51 -6.42 1.51
CA LEU A 152 -28.14 -7.65 1.99
C LEU A 152 -27.88 -8.81 1.01
N MET A 153 -28.13 -8.59 -0.28
CA MET A 153 -27.91 -9.57 -1.34
C MET A 153 -26.44 -9.98 -1.45
N TYR A 154 -25.52 -9.02 -1.42
CA TYR A 154 -24.08 -9.32 -1.48
C TYR A 154 -23.58 -10.09 -0.25
N THR A 155 -24.14 -9.79 0.93
CA THR A 155 -23.84 -10.52 2.16
C THR A 155 -24.34 -11.97 2.06
N LEU A 156 -25.59 -12.18 1.67
CA LEU A 156 -26.14 -13.52 1.44
C LEU A 156 -25.34 -14.30 0.40
N ALA A 157 -24.87 -13.63 -0.65
CA ALA A 157 -24.04 -14.25 -1.67
C ALA A 157 -22.71 -14.80 -1.13
N GLN A 158 -22.19 -14.32 0.01
CA GLN A 158 -20.96 -14.82 0.62
C GLN A 158 -21.07 -16.25 1.13
N GLU A 159 -22.28 -16.68 1.52
CA GLU A 159 -22.55 -18.03 2.03
C GLU A 159 -22.49 -19.10 0.93
N HIS A 160 -22.52 -18.66 -0.33
CA HIS A 160 -22.42 -19.52 -1.50
C HIS A 160 -20.98 -19.63 -2.03
N GLY A 161 -20.75 -20.64 -2.87
CA GLY A 161 -19.50 -20.82 -3.60
C GLY A 161 -19.39 -19.88 -4.81
N ASP A 162 -18.86 -20.41 -5.91
CA ASP A 162 -18.76 -19.73 -7.19
C ASP A 162 -20.11 -19.63 -7.92
N LEU A 163 -20.98 -20.62 -7.74
CA LEU A 163 -22.32 -20.65 -8.29
C LEU A 163 -23.37 -20.46 -7.19
N ILE A 164 -24.31 -19.56 -7.46
CA ILE A 164 -25.41 -19.22 -6.55
C ILE A 164 -26.71 -19.67 -7.21
N ASN A 165 -27.46 -20.54 -6.54
CA ASN A 165 -28.81 -20.91 -6.96
C ASN A 165 -29.74 -19.70 -6.78
N LEU A 166 -30.36 -19.23 -7.87
CA LEU A 166 -31.23 -18.06 -7.88
C LEU A 166 -32.45 -18.22 -6.98
N HIS A 167 -33.04 -19.41 -6.94
CA HIS A 167 -34.22 -19.68 -6.14
C HIS A 167 -33.90 -19.61 -4.66
N ASP A 168 -32.85 -20.30 -4.21
CA ASP A 168 -32.48 -20.36 -2.79
C ASP A 168 -32.03 -18.98 -2.29
N TRP A 169 -31.32 -18.23 -3.14
CA TRP A 169 -30.91 -16.86 -2.84
C TRP A 169 -32.11 -15.91 -2.72
N TYR A 170 -33.10 -16.04 -3.62
CA TYR A 170 -34.37 -15.32 -3.53
C TYR A 170 -35.13 -15.67 -2.25
N GLN A 171 -35.26 -16.95 -1.89
CA GLN A 171 -35.97 -17.35 -0.68
C GLN A 171 -35.30 -16.80 0.58
N SER A 172 -33.97 -16.79 0.62
CA SER A 172 -33.20 -16.22 1.74
C SER A 172 -33.43 -14.72 1.88
N PHE A 173 -33.34 -13.96 0.78
CA PHE A 173 -33.66 -12.53 0.74
C PHE A 173 -35.10 -12.26 1.19
N ARG A 174 -36.05 -13.00 0.62
CA ARG A 174 -37.48 -12.91 0.91
C ARG A 174 -37.77 -13.12 2.40
N ALA A 175 -37.20 -14.16 3.01
CA ALA A 175 -37.38 -14.47 4.42
C ALA A 175 -36.97 -13.29 5.32
N ILE A 176 -35.84 -12.65 5.04
CA ILE A 176 -35.33 -11.52 5.82
C ILE A 176 -36.23 -10.29 5.67
N ILE A 177 -36.65 -9.95 4.46
CA ILE A 177 -37.53 -8.80 4.22
C ILE A 177 -38.88 -8.97 4.92
N PHE A 178 -39.47 -10.17 4.88
CA PHE A 178 -40.75 -10.42 5.54
C PHE A 178 -40.66 -10.48 7.07
N GLN A 179 -39.53 -10.92 7.65
CA GLN A 179 -39.32 -10.89 9.12
C GLN A 179 -39.46 -9.48 9.71
N LYS A 180 -39.13 -8.42 8.95
CA LYS A 180 -39.33 -7.01 9.34
C LYS A 180 -40.79 -6.70 9.64
N THR A 181 -41.67 -7.13 8.73
CA THR A 181 -43.10 -6.81 8.79
C THR A 181 -43.77 -7.42 10.01
N VAL A 182 -43.33 -8.62 10.43
CA VAL A 182 -43.87 -9.30 11.62
C VAL A 182 -43.42 -8.58 12.90
N LYS A 183 -42.14 -8.18 13.00
CA LYS A 183 -41.60 -7.47 14.16
C LYS A 183 -42.19 -6.06 14.31
N GLU A 184 -42.39 -5.33 13.21
CA GLU A 184 -43.05 -4.01 13.24
C GLU A 184 -44.52 -4.11 13.64
N ARG A 185 -45.27 -5.08 13.09
CA ARG A 185 -46.66 -5.34 13.49
C ARG A 185 -46.79 -5.73 14.96
N HIS A 186 -45.84 -6.49 15.52
CA HIS A 186 -45.85 -6.87 16.93
C HIS A 186 -45.51 -5.69 17.86
N ARG A 187 -44.53 -4.84 17.50
CA ARG A 187 -44.22 -3.63 18.28
C ARG A 187 -45.39 -2.64 18.32
N MET A 188 -46.15 -2.51 17.24
CA MET A 188 -47.33 -1.63 17.22
C MET A 188 -48.51 -2.13 18.09
N LYS A 189 -48.56 -3.43 18.43
CA LYS A 189 -49.63 -4.00 19.27
C LYS A 189 -49.34 -3.95 20.78
N VAL A 190 -48.11 -3.68 21.20
CA VAL A 190 -47.67 -3.84 22.61
C VAL A 190 -47.47 -2.50 23.34
N SER A 191 -47.53 -1.34 22.66
CA SER A 191 -47.39 -0.02 23.30
C SER A 191 -48.74 0.66 23.52
N PRO A 192 -49.19 0.89 24.78
CA PRO A 192 -50.32 1.76 25.06
C PRO A 192 -49.81 3.18 25.37
N SER A 193 -50.04 4.16 24.50
CA SER A 193 -49.91 5.60 24.88
C SER A 193 -50.69 6.54 23.93
N PRO A 194 -51.01 7.78 24.37
CA PRO A 194 -52.31 8.40 24.13
C PRO A 194 -52.39 9.31 22.89
N LYS A 195 -53.64 9.45 22.43
CA LYS A 195 -54.19 10.34 21.41
C LYS A 195 -53.36 11.61 21.09
N LYS A 196 -52.71 11.65 19.92
CA LYS A 196 -52.64 12.87 19.09
C LYS A 196 -52.27 12.59 17.62
N ARG A 197 -53.16 13.08 16.74
CA ARG A 197 -53.05 13.36 15.29
C ARG A 197 -52.54 12.24 14.36
N LYS A 198 -53.52 11.73 13.60
CA LYS A 198 -53.45 10.80 12.47
C LYS A 198 -52.66 11.42 11.31
N MET A 199 -51.37 11.13 11.22
CA MET A 199 -50.65 11.10 9.94
C MET A 199 -50.77 9.66 9.43
N THR A 200 -51.58 9.46 8.40
CA THR A 200 -51.75 8.18 7.72
C THR A 200 -50.45 7.82 7.00
N ALA A 201 -49.50 7.24 7.73
CA ALA A 201 -48.51 6.35 7.13
C ALA A 201 -49.22 5.00 6.97
N GLU A 202 -49.72 4.72 5.76
CA GLU A 202 -50.17 3.37 5.44
C GLU A 202 -49.05 2.38 5.76
N PRO A 203 -49.32 1.27 6.46
CA PRO A 203 -48.34 0.20 6.55
C PRO A 203 -48.07 -0.24 5.12
N GLN A 204 -46.86 0.02 4.61
CA GLN A 204 -46.43 -0.49 3.32
C GLN A 204 -46.62 -2.01 3.36
N ASN A 205 -47.71 -2.51 2.78
CA ASN A 205 -47.92 -3.93 2.63
C ASN A 205 -46.88 -4.39 1.62
N ILE A 206 -45.77 -4.92 2.13
CA ILE A 206 -44.75 -5.55 1.29
C ILE A 206 -45.43 -6.72 0.57
N THR A 207 -45.64 -6.58 -0.73
CA THR A 207 -46.21 -7.62 -1.59
C THR A 207 -45.09 -8.52 -2.13
N GLU A 208 -45.43 -9.75 -2.49
CA GLU A 208 -44.50 -10.67 -3.16
C GLU A 208 -43.88 -10.03 -4.42
N ALA A 209 -44.71 -9.36 -5.24
CA ALA A 209 -44.25 -8.65 -6.43
C ALA A 209 -43.24 -7.55 -6.10
N SER A 210 -43.43 -6.82 -4.99
CA SER A 210 -42.48 -5.80 -4.54
C SER A 210 -41.14 -6.42 -4.09
N VAL A 211 -41.18 -7.55 -3.38
CA VAL A 211 -39.96 -8.27 -2.96
C VAL A 211 -39.20 -8.79 -4.17
N GLN A 212 -39.91 -9.37 -5.15
CA GLN A 212 -39.33 -9.85 -6.39
C GLN A 212 -38.68 -8.71 -7.19
N ALA A 213 -39.34 -7.55 -7.32
CA ALA A 213 -38.76 -6.39 -7.99
C ALA A 213 -37.50 -5.88 -7.29
N ARG A 214 -37.49 -5.83 -5.95
CA ARG A 214 -36.31 -5.44 -5.15
C ARG A 214 -35.14 -6.42 -5.35
N PHE A 215 -35.44 -7.72 -5.35
CA PHE A 215 -34.45 -8.76 -5.65
C PHE A 215 -33.83 -8.54 -7.03
N CYS A 216 -34.65 -8.42 -8.09
CA CYS A 216 -34.16 -8.21 -9.45
C CYS A 216 -33.31 -6.95 -9.57
N ARG A 217 -33.72 -5.84 -8.92
CA ARG A 217 -32.95 -4.60 -8.88
C ARG A 217 -31.57 -4.81 -8.25
N ALA A 218 -31.52 -5.42 -7.07
CA ALA A 218 -30.26 -5.67 -6.37
C ALA A 218 -29.34 -6.64 -7.14
N VAL A 219 -29.88 -7.68 -7.78
CA VAL A 219 -29.11 -8.56 -8.67
C VAL A 219 -28.50 -7.77 -9.83
N THR A 220 -29.29 -6.88 -10.44
CA THR A 220 -28.83 -6.03 -11.55
C THR A 220 -27.71 -5.08 -11.11
N GLU A 221 -27.83 -4.47 -9.93
CA GLU A 221 -26.78 -3.62 -9.35
C GLU A 221 -25.46 -4.40 -9.11
N LEU A 222 -25.57 -5.64 -8.60
CA LEU A 222 -24.40 -6.52 -8.40
C LEU A 222 -23.78 -6.98 -9.73
N GLN A 223 -24.59 -7.10 -10.79
CA GLN A 223 -24.09 -7.36 -12.13
C GLN A 223 -23.35 -6.12 -12.70
N ILE A 224 -23.95 -4.93 -12.61
CA ILE A 224 -23.37 -3.68 -13.13
C ILE A 224 -22.03 -3.38 -12.46
N THR A 225 -21.92 -3.64 -11.16
CA THR A 225 -20.68 -3.48 -10.40
C THR A 225 -19.63 -4.57 -10.69
N GLY A 226 -19.97 -5.55 -11.55
CA GLY A 226 -19.07 -6.61 -11.97
C GLY A 226 -18.77 -7.63 -10.87
N LEU A 227 -19.66 -7.79 -9.89
CA LEU A 227 -19.55 -8.77 -8.80
C LEU A 227 -20.22 -10.11 -9.16
N LEU A 228 -21.19 -10.05 -10.09
CA LEU A 228 -21.91 -11.21 -10.60
C LEU A 228 -21.88 -11.28 -12.13
N ARG A 229 -21.93 -12.52 -12.64
CA ARG A 229 -22.26 -12.83 -14.02
C ARG A 229 -23.62 -13.53 -14.06
N MET A 230 -24.47 -13.06 -14.97
CA MET A 230 -25.84 -13.57 -15.14
C MET A 230 -25.88 -15.00 -15.65
N PRO A 231 -27.04 -15.68 -15.52
CA PRO A 231 -27.16 -17.08 -15.91
C PRO A 231 -26.83 -17.30 -17.39
N SER A 232 -26.23 -18.45 -17.67
CA SER A 232 -25.91 -18.86 -19.03
C SER A 232 -27.00 -19.76 -19.58
N LYS A 233 -27.05 -19.93 -20.91
CA LYS A 233 -27.97 -20.89 -21.55
C LYS A 233 -27.84 -22.33 -21.01
N ARG A 234 -26.66 -22.70 -20.50
CA ARG A 234 -26.39 -24.05 -19.96
C ARG A 234 -26.88 -24.22 -18.52
N ARG A 235 -26.99 -23.13 -17.75
CA ARG A 235 -27.40 -23.13 -16.34
C ARG A 235 -28.24 -21.88 -16.09
N PRO A 236 -29.54 -21.91 -16.45
CA PRO A 236 -30.43 -20.75 -16.33
C PRO A 236 -30.77 -20.41 -14.87
N ASP A 237 -30.67 -21.38 -13.96
CA ASP A 237 -31.07 -21.23 -12.55
C ASP A 237 -29.94 -20.73 -11.64
N PHE A 238 -28.74 -20.50 -12.19
CA PHE A 238 -27.55 -20.12 -11.42
C PHE A 238 -26.94 -18.83 -11.92
N VAL A 239 -26.57 -17.96 -10.98
CA VAL A 239 -25.65 -16.85 -11.25
C VAL A 239 -24.26 -17.22 -10.78
N GLN A 240 -23.23 -16.65 -11.42
CA GLN A 240 -21.85 -16.88 -11.05
C GLN A 240 -21.30 -15.68 -10.29
N ARG A 241 -20.77 -15.91 -9.09
CA ARG A 241 -19.96 -14.93 -8.38
C ARG A 241 -18.59 -14.84 -9.05
N VAL A 242 -18.17 -13.63 -9.38
CA VAL A 242 -16.91 -13.40 -10.12
C VAL A 242 -15.85 -12.67 -9.31
N ALA A 243 -16.21 -12.17 -8.13
CA ALA A 243 -15.31 -11.47 -7.23
C ALA A 243 -15.17 -12.25 -5.89
N PHE A 244 -13.93 -12.58 -5.55
CA PHE A 244 -13.55 -13.36 -4.35
C PHE A 244 -12.32 -12.72 -3.69
N GLY A 245 -12.00 -13.12 -2.46
CA GLY A 245 -10.70 -12.81 -1.83
C GLY A 245 -10.61 -11.39 -1.29
N LEU A 246 -11.46 -11.07 -0.31
CA LEU A 246 -11.26 -9.89 0.54
C LEU A 246 -10.20 -10.13 1.59
#